data_AF-A0A9E2J426-F1
#
_entry.id   AF-A0A9E2J426-F1
#
_cell.length_a   1.000
_cell.length_b   1.000
_cell.length_c   1.000
_cell.angle_alpha   90.00
_cell.angle_beta   90.00
_cell.angle_gamma   90.00
#
_symmetry.space_group_name_H-M   'P 1'
#
loop_
_entity.id
_entity.type
_entity.pdbx_description
1 polymer ?
#
loop_
_entity_poly.entity_id
_entity_poly.type
_entity_poly.pdbx_seq_one_letter_code
_entity_poly.pdbx_strand_id
1 'polypeptide(L)'
;MSQREQNKFFETLKRYERKFESKELEDYKMLLKRHKDDEDLDKLSMERLKKLYYKYYMNREKKNYDNLFNLPSENKENSENDI
;
A
#
# COMPACT_ATOMS: atom_id res chain seq x y z
N MET A 1 14.04 10.69 -8.62
CA MET A 1 13.74 9.29 -8.28
C MET A 1 14.84 8.48 -8.93
N SER A 2 15.50 7.58 -8.21
CA SER A 2 16.51 6.70 -8.79
C SER A 2 15.83 5.56 -9.56
N GLN A 3 16.49 4.99 -10.57
CA GLN A 3 16.04 3.77 -11.26
C GLN A 3 15.68 2.65 -10.28
N ARG A 4 16.43 2.55 -9.17
CA ARG A 4 16.15 1.58 -8.10
C ARG A 4 14.79 1.79 -7.43
N GLU A 5 14.40 3.04 -7.19
CA GLU A 5 13.10 3.37 -6.60
C GLU A 5 11.97 3.12 -7.60
N GLN A 6 12.20 3.43 -8.87
CA GLN A 6 11.25 3.16 -9.95
C GLN A 6 10.97 1.65 -10.07
N ASN A 7 12.01 0.82 -10.07
CA ASN A 7 11.88 -0.64 -10.07
C ASN A 7 11.03 -1.11 -8.87
N LYS A 8 11.31 -0.57 -7.68
CA LYS A 8 10.57 -0.89 -6.45
C LYS A 8 9.09 -0.53 -6.56
N PHE A 9 8.76 0.59 -7.21
CA PHE A 9 7.38 0.96 -7.47
C PHE A 9 6.71 -0.02 -8.43
N PHE A 10 7.35 -0.37 -9.55
CA PHE A 10 6.80 -1.35 -10.48
C PHE A 10 6.60 -2.73 -9.86
N GLU A 11 7.55 -3.22 -9.07
CA GLU A 11 7.45 -4.49 -8.34
C GLU A 11 6.32 -4.48 -7.32
N THR A 12 6.17 -3.38 -6.58
CA THR A 12 5.10 -3.23 -5.61
C THR A 12 3.75 -3.23 -6.34
N LEU A 13 3.61 -2.38 -7.36
CA LEU A 13 2.38 -2.21 -8.12
C LEU A 13 1.97 -3.45 -8.89
N LYS A 14 2.93 -4.28 -9.35
CA LYS A 14 2.66 -5.57 -9.99
C LYS A 14 1.82 -6.50 -9.10
N ARG A 15 1.98 -6.41 -7.77
CA ARG A 15 1.16 -7.20 -6.82
C ARG A 15 -0.27 -6.68 -6.69
N TYR A 16 -0.51 -5.41 -7.03
CA TYR A 16 -1.82 -4.76 -7.00
C TYR A 16 -2.48 -4.64 -8.36
N GLU A 17 -1.83 -5.12 -9.43
CA GLU A 17 -2.35 -5.05 -10.80
C GLU A 17 -3.78 -5.61 -10.92
N ARG A 18 -4.10 -6.68 -10.18
CA ARG A 18 -5.44 -7.28 -10.13
C ARG A 18 -6.51 -6.40 -9.46
N LYS A 19 -6.11 -5.36 -8.72
CA LYS A 19 -6.99 -4.41 -8.03
C LYS A 19 -7.12 -3.08 -8.76
N PHE A 20 -6.42 -2.92 -9.89
CA PHE A 20 -6.47 -1.69 -10.67
C PHE A 20 -7.79 -1.58 -11.40
N GLU A 21 -8.29 -0.34 -11.48
CA GLU A 21 -9.36 -0.01 -12.42
C GLU A 21 -8.85 -0.13 -13.86
N SER A 22 -9.74 -0.36 -14.83
CA SER A 22 -9.36 -0.59 -16.22
C SER A 22 -8.45 0.50 -16.80
N LYS A 23 -8.73 1.77 -16.48
CA LYS A 23 -7.93 2.92 -16.91
C LYS A 23 -6.55 2.96 -16.25
N GLU A 24 -6.48 2.64 -14.97
CA GLU A 24 -5.24 2.61 -14.19
C GLU A 24 -4.33 1.46 -14.61
N LEU A 25 -4.93 0.31 -14.96
CA LEU A 25 -4.24 -0.83 -15.53
C LEU A 25 -3.60 -0.46 -16.88
N GLU A 26 -4.32 0.27 -17.72
CA GLU A 26 -3.84 0.72 -19.03
C GLU A 26 -2.67 1.69 -18.88
N ASP A 27 -2.81 2.69 -18.01
CA ASP A 27 -1.73 3.61 -17.64
C ASP A 27 -0.51 2.85 -17.10
N TYR A 28 -0.70 1.91 -16.16
CA TYR A 28 0.39 1.10 -15.59
C TYR A 28 1.12 0.29 -16.65
N LYS A 29 0.39 -0.37 -17.57
CA LYS A 29 0.99 -1.17 -18.65
C LYS A 29 1.82 -0.29 -19.59
N MET A 30 1.34 0.90 -19.91
CA MET A 30 2.07 1.86 -20.75
C MET A 30 3.37 2.31 -20.07
N LEU A 31 3.31 2.63 -18.77
CA LEU A 31 4.48 3.01 -17.97
C LEU A 31 5.48 1.85 -17.85
N LEU A 32 4.99 0.63 -17.64
CA LEU A 32 5.81 -0.57 -17.53
C LEU A 32 6.52 -0.90 -18.84
N LYS A 33 5.86 -0.67 -19.98
CA LYS A 33 6.46 -0.89 -21.29
C LYS A 33 7.66 0.04 -21.52
N ARG A 34 7.46 1.35 -21.34
CA ARG A 34 8.56 2.35 -21.41
C ARG A 34 9.73 2.00 -20.50
N HIS A 35 9.43 1.59 -19.28
CA HIS A 35 10.44 1.17 -18.32
C HIS A 35 11.23 -0.08 -18.76
N LYS A 36 10.59 -1.03 -19.46
CA LYS A 36 11.27 -2.21 -20.02
C LYS A 36 12.09 -1.89 -21.27
N ASP A 37 11.65 -0.89 -22.04
CA ASP A 37 12.34 -0.42 -23.23
C ASP A 37 13.53 0.50 -22.87
N ASP A 38 13.87 0.63 -21.58
CA ASP A 38 14.86 1.55 -21.00
C ASP A 38 14.63 3.03 -21.40
N GLU A 39 13.38 3.37 -21.75
CA GLU A 39 12.97 4.74 -22.01
C GLU A 39 12.78 5.52 -20.70
N ASP A 40 13.29 6.74 -20.67
CA ASP A 40 13.05 7.66 -19.56
C ASP A 40 11.56 8.02 -19.47
N LEU A 41 10.99 7.83 -18.28
CA LEU A 41 9.64 8.29 -18.01
C LEU A 41 9.64 9.81 -17.86
N ASP A 42 8.76 10.46 -18.62
CA ASP A 42 8.53 11.89 -18.49
C ASP A 42 7.91 12.24 -17.13
N LYS A 43 7.94 13.54 -16.78
CA LYS A 43 7.47 14.03 -15.48
C LYS A 43 6.02 13.60 -15.18
N LEU A 44 5.15 13.61 -16.19
CA LEU A 44 3.75 13.22 -16.04
C LEU A 44 3.61 11.72 -15.76
N SER A 45 4.35 10.88 -16.50
CA SER A 45 4.43 9.44 -16.28
C SER A 45 4.88 9.10 -14.86
N MET A 46 5.91 9.79 -14.38
CA MET A 46 6.43 9.60 -13.02
C MET A 46 5.41 10.00 -11.94
N GLU A 47 4.65 11.07 -12.18
CA GLU A 47 3.60 11.48 -11.26
C GLU A 47 2.45 10.46 -11.22
N ARG A 48 2.06 9.89 -12.37
CA ARG A 48 1.06 8.81 -12.43
C ARG A 48 1.52 7.56 -11.69
N LEU A 49 2.77 7.14 -11.90
CA LEU A 49 3.35 6.00 -11.19
C LEU A 49 3.32 6.19 -9.67
N LYS A 50 3.68 7.39 -9.19
CA LYS A 50 3.58 7.74 -7.77
C LYS A 50 2.14 7.71 -7.27
N LYS A 51 1.18 8.27 -8.01
CA LYS A 51 -0.24 8.26 -7.62
C LYS A 51 -0.78 6.84 -7.45
N LEU A 52 -0.47 5.94 -8.39
CA LEU A 52 -0.83 4.52 -8.27
C LEU A 52 -0.18 3.88 -7.04
N TYR A 53 1.11 4.13 -6.82
CA TYR A 53 1.81 3.62 -5.65
C TYR A 53 1.17 4.11 -4.35
N TYR A 54 0.88 5.41 -4.23
CA TYR A 54 0.23 5.94 -3.03
C TYR A 54 -1.18 5.37 -2.84
N LYS A 55 -2.01 5.30 -3.90
CA LYS A 55 -3.38 4.78 -3.85
C LYS A 55 -3.43 3.32 -3.36
N TYR A 56 -2.56 2.46 -3.85
CA TYR A 56 -2.63 1.01 -3.57
C TYR A 56 -1.72 0.51 -2.45
N TYR A 57 -0.58 1.17 -2.22
CA TYR A 57 0.38 0.78 -1.20
C TYR A 57 0.26 1.61 0.09
N MET A 58 0.18 2.94 -0.01
CA MET A 58 0.12 3.83 1.18
C MET A 58 -1.29 4.00 1.73
N ASN A 59 -2.32 3.97 0.88
CA ASN A 59 -3.72 4.02 1.31
C ASN A 59 -4.24 2.70 1.88
N ARG A 60 -3.34 1.75 2.21
CA ARG A 60 -3.65 0.74 3.21
C ARG A 60 -3.82 1.48 4.51
N GLU A 61 -5.06 1.78 4.90
CA GLU A 61 -5.36 2.07 6.30
C GLU A 61 -4.67 0.97 7.11
N LYS A 62 -3.61 1.34 7.85
CA LYS A 62 -3.09 0.48 8.91
C LYS A 62 -4.27 0.34 9.85
N LYS A 63 -5.04 -0.75 9.71
CA LYS A 63 -5.92 -1.19 10.79
C LYS A 63 -4.99 -1.35 11.99
N ASN A 64 -5.05 -0.41 12.92
CA ASN A 64 -4.34 -0.48 14.18
C ASN A 64 -4.95 -1.67 14.93
N TYR A 65 -4.31 -2.83 14.83
CA TYR A 65 -4.70 -4.03 15.55
C TYR A 65 -4.22 -4.00 17.00
N ASP A 66 -3.71 -2.86 17.50
CA ASP A 66 -3.30 -2.67 18.90
C ASP A 66 -4.42 -3.04 19.88
N ASN A 67 -5.68 -2.85 19.47
CA ASN A 67 -6.85 -3.19 20.29
C ASN A 67 -7.30 -4.66 20.18
N LEU A 68 -6.69 -5.47 19.30
CA LEU A 68 -7.08 -6.87 19.11
C LEU A 68 -6.51 -7.79 20.21
N PHE A 69 -5.49 -7.33 20.93
CA PHE A 69 -4.84 -8.07 22.02
C PHE A 69 -5.15 -7.53 23.42
N ASN A 70 -6.03 -6.53 23.54
CA ASN A 70 -6.62 -6.19 24.83
C ASN A 70 -7.61 -7.30 25.20
N LEU A 71 -7.08 -8.44 25.65
CA LEU A 71 -7.84 -9.35 26.50
C LEU A 71 -8.45 -8.48 27.61
N PRO A 72 -9.73 -8.70 27.99
CA PRO A 72 -10.21 -8.18 29.25
C PRO A 72 -9.34 -8.85 30.32
N SER A 73 -8.34 -8.12 30.80
CA SER A 73 -7.67 -8.44 32.06
C SER A 73 -8.78 -8.61 33.07
N GLU A 74 -8.90 -9.85 33.55
CA GLU A 74 -9.92 -10.32 34.48
C GLU A 74 -10.34 -9.21 35.44
N ASN A 75 -11.64 -8.93 35.45
CA ASN A 75 -12.30 -8.32 36.59
C ASN A 75 -11.98 -9.19 37.81
N LYS A 76 -10.94 -8.83 38.58
CA LYS A 76 -10.88 -9.18 39.98
C LYS A 76 -11.87 -8.28 40.71
N GLU A 77 -13.13 -8.70 40.67
CA GLU A 77 -14.07 -8.41 41.75
C GLU A 77 -13.50 -9.02 43.03
N ASN A 78 -12.66 -8.25 43.74
CA ASN A 78 -12.51 -8.48 45.17
C ASN A 78 -13.72 -7.82 45.84
N SER A 79 -14.82 -8.57 45.89
CA SER A 79 -15.82 -8.42 46.93
C SER A 79 -15.20 -8.93 48.24
N GLU A 80 -14.51 -8.06 48.98
CA GLU A 80 -14.28 -8.25 50.41
C GLU A 80 -15.13 -7.22 51.15
N ASN A 81 -16.42 -7.52 51.23
CA ASN A 81 -17.27 -7.16 52.34
C ASN A 81 -18.00 -8.45 52.71
N ASP A 82 -17.55 -9.13 53.76
CA ASP A 82 -18.44 -9.65 54.81
C ASP A 82 -17.66 -10.34 55.94
N ILE A 83 -17.94 -9.84 57.16
CA ILE A 83 -17.70 -10.32 58.54
C ILE A 83 -16.36 -9.96 59.19
#